data_AF-A0A0D0DBS4-F1
#
_entry.id   AF-A0A0D0DBS4-F1
#
_cell.length_a   1.000
_cell.length_b   1.000
_cell.length_c   1.000
_cell.angle_alpha   90.00
_cell.angle_beta   90.00
_cell.angle_gamma   90.00
#
_symmetry.space_group_name_H-M   'P 1'
#
loop_
_entity.id
_entity.type
_entity.pdbx_description
1 polymer ?
#
loop_
_entity_poly.entity_id
_entity_poly.type
_entity_poly.pdbx_seq_one_letter_code
_entity_poly.pdbx_strand_id
1 'polypeptide(L)'
;APMPVYIHARPGYYGCKGVAIIESTIMQIIDPTTTPTDSIAPLSLSHFTRYFLIPFVGSHLIAHDLGCDFKTACHIMITSATIGESLHPAGDNYNSIEEVLKANIEGRMREHRKDITECRK
;
A
#
# COMPACT_ATOMS: atom_id res chain seq x y z
N ALA A 1 24.58 -10.56 10.19
CA ALA A 1 24.26 -9.12 10.12
C ALA A 1 22.75 -8.96 10.13
N PRO A 2 22.17 -7.93 10.78
CA PRO A 2 20.75 -7.65 10.64
C PRO A 2 20.43 -7.37 9.17
N MET A 3 19.35 -7.95 8.65
CA MET A 3 18.92 -7.73 7.27
C MET A 3 18.35 -6.31 7.12
N PRO A 4 18.65 -5.62 6.01
CA PRO A 4 18.09 -4.29 5.75
C PRO A 4 16.55 -4.27 5.76
N VAL A 5 15.97 -3.19 6.28
CA VAL A 5 14.50 -3.05 6.43
C VAL A 5 13.76 -3.18 5.10
N TYR A 6 14.38 -2.76 3.99
CA TYR A 6 13.78 -2.84 2.65
C TYR A 6 13.61 -4.28 2.14
N ILE A 7 14.31 -5.26 2.72
CA ILE A 7 14.15 -6.68 2.39
C ILE A 7 12.88 -7.23 3.05
N HIS A 8 12.58 -6.82 4.28
CA HIS A 8 11.42 -7.27 5.04
C HIS A 8 10.15 -6.46 4.79
N ALA A 9 10.28 -5.25 4.26
CA ALA A 9 9.18 -4.37 3.95
C ALA A 9 8.50 -4.65 2.59
N ARG A 10 8.71 -5.83 2.02
CA ARG A 10 8.03 -6.25 0.79
C ARG A 10 6.87 -7.15 1.18
N PRO A 11 5.60 -6.75 0.98
CA PRO A 11 4.46 -7.65 1.16
C PRO A 11 4.42 -8.64 0.00
N GLY A 12 5.45 -9.48 -0.11
CA GLY A 12 5.61 -10.31 -1.28
C GLY A 12 4.58 -11.44 -1.34
N TYR A 13 3.81 -11.72 -0.27
CA TYR A 13 2.56 -12.49 -0.36
C TYR A 13 1.66 -12.03 -1.52
N TYR A 14 1.52 -10.71 -1.71
CA TYR A 14 0.72 -10.13 -2.79
C TYR A 14 1.53 -9.70 -4.03
N GLY A 15 2.84 -9.92 -4.01
CA GLY A 15 3.77 -9.51 -5.06
C GLY A 15 3.77 -8.00 -5.36
N CYS A 16 4.49 -7.59 -6.41
CA CYS A 16 4.61 -6.18 -6.80
C CYS A 16 3.27 -5.53 -7.18
N LYS A 17 2.30 -6.33 -7.66
CA LYS A 17 0.98 -5.85 -8.04
C LYS A 17 0.12 -5.49 -6.84
N GLY A 18 0.06 -6.37 -5.85
CA GLY A 18 -0.67 -6.09 -4.62
C GLY A 18 -0.06 -4.91 -3.86
N VAL A 19 1.27 -4.77 -3.86
CA VAL A 19 1.95 -3.57 -3.36
C VAL A 19 1.40 -2.31 -4.02
N ALA A 20 1.32 -2.29 -5.37
CA ALA A 20 0.86 -1.12 -6.11
C ALA A 20 -0.62 -0.80 -5.81
N ILE A 21 -1.47 -1.81 -5.66
CA ILE A 21 -2.88 -1.65 -5.28
C ILE A 21 -3.01 -1.07 -3.87
N ILE A 22 -2.28 -1.64 -2.90
CA ILE A 22 -2.27 -1.16 -1.52
C ILE A 22 -1.75 0.28 -1.46
N GLU A 23 -0.63 0.57 -2.15
CA GLU A 23 -0.04 1.91 -2.23
C GLU A 23 -1.01 2.92 -2.86
N SER A 24 -1.63 2.58 -3.99
CA SER A 24 -2.61 3.44 -4.66
C SER A 24 -3.80 3.76 -3.75
N THR A 25 -4.27 2.76 -3.00
CA THR A 25 -5.39 2.91 -2.05
C THR A 25 -5.00 3.77 -0.86
N ILE A 26 -3.81 3.56 -0.28
CA ILE A 26 -3.29 4.40 0.81
C ILE A 26 -3.20 5.86 0.38
N MET A 27 -2.75 6.14 -0.84
CA MET A 27 -2.64 7.50 -1.38
C MET A 27 -4.00 8.16 -1.69
N GLN A 28 -5.12 7.43 -1.58
CA GLN A 28 -6.46 8.04 -1.57
C GLN A 28 -6.84 8.54 -0.18
N ILE A 29 -6.31 7.91 0.87
CA ILE A 29 -6.62 8.22 2.27
C ILE A 29 -5.67 9.31 2.79
N ILE A 30 -4.41 9.28 2.34
CA ILE A 30 -3.36 10.19 2.75
C ILE A 30 -3.14 11.23 1.66
N ASP A 31 -3.26 12.51 2.01
CA ASP A 31 -2.88 13.61 1.13
C ASP A 31 -1.42 14.00 1.39
N PRO A 32 -0.49 13.80 0.42
CA PRO A 32 0.92 14.11 0.60
C PRO A 32 1.24 15.58 0.89
N THR A 33 0.31 16.49 0.57
CA THR A 33 0.50 17.94 0.73
C THR A 33 0.02 18.45 2.07
N THR A 34 -0.95 17.79 2.69
CA THR A 34 -1.59 18.23 3.94
C THR A 34 -1.34 17.30 5.12
N THR A 35 -0.87 16.07 4.89
CA THR A 35 -0.56 15.12 5.96
C THR A 35 0.66 15.59 6.77
N PRO A 36 0.52 15.83 8.09
CA PRO A 36 1.65 16.21 8.93
C PRO A 36 2.71 15.10 8.97
N THR A 37 3.97 15.46 8.72
CA THR A 37 5.08 14.50 8.68
C THR A 37 5.94 14.48 9.94
N ASP A 38 5.66 15.35 10.90
CA ASP A 38 6.48 15.50 12.12
C ASP A 38 6.52 14.20 12.95
N SER A 39 5.43 13.43 12.95
CA SER A 39 5.33 12.15 13.66
C SER A 39 6.05 10.99 12.99
N ILE A 40 6.49 11.15 11.74
CA ILE A 40 7.22 10.12 10.98
C ILE A 40 8.67 10.51 10.71
N ALA A 41 9.09 11.69 11.18
CA ALA A 41 10.48 12.11 11.13
C ALA A 41 11.39 11.07 11.83
N PRO A 42 12.60 10.80 11.29
CA PRO A 42 13.27 11.48 10.18
C PRO A 42 12.89 10.95 8.78
N LEU A 43 11.90 10.07 8.66
CA LEU A 43 11.50 9.50 7.37
C LEU A 43 10.63 10.47 6.58
N SER A 44 10.77 10.43 5.26
CA SER A 44 9.79 11.05 4.36
C SER A 44 8.49 10.23 4.38
N LEU A 45 7.37 10.86 4.04
CA LEU A 45 6.08 10.17 3.91
C LEU A 45 6.15 8.98 2.93
N SER A 46 6.92 9.13 1.83
CA SER A 46 7.16 8.05 0.88
C SER A 46 7.92 6.88 1.52
N HIS A 47 9.00 7.15 2.25
CA HIS A 47 9.76 6.09 2.93
C HIS A 47 8.95 5.42 4.04
N PHE A 48 8.21 6.20 4.83
CA PHE A 48 7.32 5.65 5.85
C PHE A 48 6.25 4.76 5.23
N THR A 49 5.63 5.23 4.14
CA THR A 49 4.59 4.46 3.45
C THR A 49 5.15 3.16 2.90
N ARG A 50 6.28 3.24 2.18
CA ARG A 50 6.93 2.09 1.54
C ARG A 50 7.41 1.06 2.55
N TYR A 51 8.03 1.50 3.64
CA TYR A 51 8.73 0.60 4.56
C TYR A 51 7.92 0.16 5.78
N PHE A 52 6.84 0.86 6.11
CA PHE A 52 6.05 0.58 7.31
C PHE A 52 4.57 0.44 7.00
N LEU A 53 3.96 1.44 6.34
CA LEU A 53 2.51 1.46 6.18
C LEU A 53 2.01 0.35 5.24
N ILE A 54 2.66 0.17 4.09
CA ILE A 54 2.31 -0.90 3.14
C ILE A 54 2.49 -2.28 3.79
N PRO A 55 3.64 -2.62 4.43
CA PRO A 55 3.79 -3.87 5.17
C PRO A 55 2.75 -4.04 6.29
N PHE A 56 2.43 -2.98 7.02
CA PHE A 56 1.43 -3.02 8.09
C PHE A 56 0.05 -3.39 7.55
N VAL A 57 -0.39 -2.72 6.48
CA VAL A 57 -1.66 -3.04 5.80
C VAL A 57 -1.62 -4.45 5.22
N GLY A 58 -0.53 -4.84 4.56
CA GLY A 58 -0.35 -6.18 4.00
C GLY A 58 -0.50 -7.28 5.06
N SER A 59 0.14 -7.12 6.22
CA SER A 59 -0.01 -8.05 7.34
C SER A 59 -1.44 -8.11 7.87
N HIS A 60 -2.14 -6.99 7.93
CA HIS A 60 -3.55 -6.99 8.35
C HIS A 60 -4.47 -7.71 7.36
N LEU A 61 -4.23 -7.55 6.06
CA LEU A 61 -4.97 -8.28 5.03
C LEU A 61 -4.70 -9.79 5.14
N ILE A 62 -3.44 -10.20 5.31
CA ILE A 62 -3.09 -11.61 5.49
C ILE A 62 -3.72 -12.19 6.77
N ALA A 63 -3.67 -11.45 7.88
CA ALA A 63 -4.27 -11.86 9.14
C ALA A 63 -5.78 -12.10 8.99
N HIS A 64 -6.45 -11.20 8.28
CA HIS A 64 -7.86 -11.33 7.96
C HIS A 64 -8.15 -12.53 7.04
N ASP A 65 -7.39 -12.67 5.95
CA ASP A 65 -7.59 -13.72 4.95
C ASP A 65 -7.37 -15.13 5.51
N LEU A 66 -6.38 -15.28 6.42
CA LEU A 66 -5.99 -16.57 6.99
C LEU A 66 -6.57 -16.82 8.39
N GLY A 67 -7.29 -15.85 8.96
CA GLY A 67 -7.84 -15.93 10.32
C GLY A 67 -6.77 -16.12 11.40
N CYS A 68 -5.57 -15.54 11.21
CA CYS A 68 -4.44 -15.68 12.12
C CYS A 68 -4.11 -14.36 12.84
N ASP A 69 -3.27 -14.43 13.88
CA ASP A 69 -2.83 -13.23 14.58
C ASP A 69 -1.85 -12.39 13.74
N PHE A 70 -1.74 -11.10 14.06
CA PHE A 70 -0.91 -10.15 13.33
C PHE A 70 0.57 -10.55 13.26
N LYS A 71 1.13 -11.17 14.32
CA LYS A 71 2.54 -11.56 14.35
C LYS A 71 2.78 -12.73 13.40
N THR A 72 1.87 -13.69 13.39
CA THR A 72 1.88 -14.80 12.41
C THR A 72 1.75 -14.26 10.99
N ALA A 73 0.82 -13.34 10.74
CA ALA A 73 0.64 -12.72 9.43
C ALA A 73 1.88 -11.94 8.96
N CYS A 74 2.53 -11.17 9.84
CA CYS A 74 3.81 -10.51 9.55
C CYS A 74 4.89 -11.52 9.14
N HIS A 75 4.98 -12.64 9.84
CA HIS A 75 5.94 -13.69 9.51
C HIS A 75 5.65 -14.30 8.14
N ILE A 76 4.38 -14.59 7.83
CA ILE A 76 3.94 -15.08 6.52
C ILE A 76 4.27 -14.07 5.43
N MET A 77 3.97 -12.79 5.63
CA MET A 77 4.28 -11.71 4.69
C MET A 77 5.77 -11.67 4.33
N ILE A 78 6.65 -11.77 5.33
CA ILE A 78 8.10 -11.74 5.15
C ILE A 78 8.61 -13.01 4.47
N THR A 79 8.15 -14.18 4.90
CA THR A 79 8.65 -15.48 4.41
C THR A 79 8.14 -15.83 3.02
N SER A 80 6.95 -15.35 2.65
CA SER A 80 6.38 -15.49 1.30
C SER A 80 6.95 -14.50 0.29
N ALA A 81 7.88 -13.62 0.70
CA ALA A 81 8.30 -12.50 -0.12
C ALA A 81 8.86 -12.93 -1.50
N THR A 82 9.66 -13.99 -1.50
CA THR A 82 10.25 -14.57 -2.72
C THR A 82 9.23 -15.33 -3.57
N ILE A 83 8.23 -15.95 -2.92
CA ILE A 83 7.24 -16.80 -3.60
C ILE A 83 6.22 -15.94 -4.34
N GLY A 84 5.66 -14.90 -3.72
CA GLY A 84 4.63 -14.12 -4.41
C GLY A 84 5.18 -13.15 -5.46
N GLU A 85 6.49 -12.83 -5.46
CA GLU A 85 7.14 -12.21 -6.62
C GLU A 85 7.17 -13.15 -7.84
N SER A 86 7.25 -14.47 -7.61
CA SER A 86 7.16 -15.49 -8.67
C SER A 86 5.71 -15.79 -9.09
N LEU A 87 4.74 -15.73 -8.18
CA LEU A 87 3.31 -15.98 -8.49
C LEU A 87 2.63 -14.79 -9.17
N HIS A 88 3.08 -13.57 -8.87
CA HIS A 88 2.53 -12.33 -9.44
C HIS A 88 3.63 -11.50 -10.12
N PRO A 89 4.24 -12.01 -11.21
CA PRO A 89 5.27 -11.29 -11.93
C PRO A 89 4.69 -10.01 -12.53
N ALA A 90 5.50 -8.95 -12.56
CA ALA A 90 5.06 -7.62 -12.97
C ALA A 90 4.42 -7.58 -14.38
N GLY A 91 4.79 -8.50 -15.28
CA GLY A 91 4.37 -8.51 -16.68
C GLY A 91 2.97 -9.07 -16.99
N ASP A 92 2.39 -9.90 -16.12
CA ASP A 92 1.19 -10.67 -16.49
C ASP A 92 -0.11 -9.96 -16.09
N ASN A 93 -0.65 -9.12 -16.99
CA ASN A 93 -1.92 -8.40 -16.88
C ASN A 93 -1.85 -7.07 -16.10
N TYR A 94 -1.57 -5.98 -16.82
CA TYR A 94 -1.59 -4.59 -16.32
C TYR A 94 -3.01 -4.01 -16.23
N ASN A 95 -3.98 -4.61 -16.91
CA ASN A 95 -5.33 -4.06 -17.04
C ASN A 95 -6.02 -3.94 -15.67
N SER A 96 -5.84 -4.92 -14.79
CA SER A 96 -6.42 -4.88 -13.43
C SER A 96 -5.84 -3.78 -12.53
N ILE A 97 -4.54 -3.46 -12.68
CA ILE A 97 -3.89 -2.40 -11.90
C ILE A 97 -4.32 -1.03 -12.44
N GLU A 98 -4.41 -0.91 -13.76
CA GLU A 98 -4.86 0.30 -14.43
C GLU A 98 -6.32 0.62 -14.07
N GLU A 99 -7.19 -0.39 -13.98
CA GLU A 99 -8.56 -0.24 -13.50
C GLU A 99 -8.64 0.29 -12.07
N VAL A 100 -7.84 -0.26 -11.15
CA VAL A 100 -7.78 0.22 -9.75
C VAL A 100 -7.25 1.65 -9.69
N LEU A 101 -6.18 1.95 -10.41
CA LEU A 101 -5.59 3.29 -10.45
C LEU A 101 -6.57 4.30 -11.03
N LYS A 102 -7.28 3.93 -12.10
CA LYS A 102 -8.32 4.74 -12.73
C LYS A 102 -9.47 5.01 -11.77
N ALA A 103 -10.00 3.98 -11.10
CA ALA A 103 -11.07 4.14 -10.11
C ALA A 103 -10.67 5.09 -8.97
N ASN A 104 -9.41 4.99 -8.52
CA ASN A 104 -8.84 5.85 -7.50
C ASN A 104 -8.69 7.31 -7.98
N ILE A 105 -8.21 7.55 -9.20
CA ILE A 105 -8.15 8.89 -9.79
C ILE A 105 -9.57 9.48 -9.92
N GLU A 106 -10.52 8.70 -10.41
CA GLU A 106 -11.91 9.14 -10.54
C GLU A 106 -12.55 9.45 -9.19
N GLY A 107 -12.23 8.69 -8.14
CA GLY A 107 -12.63 8.95 -6.75
C GLY A 107 -12.23 10.34 -6.28
N ARG A 108 -10.94 10.65 -6.33
CA ARG A 108 -10.41 11.97 -5.99
C ARG A 108 -11.01 13.10 -6.81
N MET A 109 -11.21 12.90 -8.11
CA MET A 109 -11.83 13.92 -8.96
C MET A 109 -13.29 14.20 -8.59
N ARG A 110 -14.03 13.20 -8.12
CA ARG A 110 -15.40 13.38 -7.61
C ARG A 110 -15.41 14.16 -6.31
N GLU A 111 -14.50 13.87 -5.38
CA GLU A 111 -14.38 14.58 -4.09
C GLU A 111 -13.99 16.04 -4.32
N HIS A 112 -12.94 16.29 -5.10
CA HIS A 112 -12.52 17.65 -5.44
C HIS A 112 -13.64 18.48 -6.10
N ARG A 113 -14.47 17.85 -6.94
CA ARG A 113 -15.64 18.51 -7.54
C ARG A 113 -16.70 18.87 -6.49
N LYS A 114 -16.91 18.04 -5.48
CA LYS A 114 -17.83 18.35 -4.37
C LYS A 114 -17.32 19.55 -3.58
N ASP A 115 -16.03 19.58 -3.25
CA ASP A 115 -15.40 20.68 -2.51
C ASP A 115 -15.53 22.02 -3.26
N ILE A 116 -15.28 22.04 -4.58
CA ILE A 116 -15.47 23.23 -5.42
C ILE A 116 -16.93 23.68 -5.43
N THR A 117 -17.88 22.74 -5.40
CA THR A 117 -19.31 23.05 -5.43
C THR A 117 -19.79 23.59 -4.09
N GLU A 118 -19.25 23.09 -2.98
CA GLU A 118 -19.53 23.62 -1.63
C GLU A 118 -18.91 25.00 -1.41
N CYS A 119 -17.67 25.25 -1.85
CA CYS A 119 -17.03 26.57 -1.78
C CYS A 119 -17.73 27.66 -2.61
N ARG A 120 -18.64 27.29 -3.52
CA ARG A 120 -19.42 28.22 -4.35
C ARG A 120 -20.81 28.53 -3.80
N LYS A 121 -21.24 27.87 -2.72
CA LYS A 121 -22.48 28.18 -2.01
C LYS A 121 -22.22 29.15 -0.87
#